data_AF-A0A455UCE2-F1
#
_entry.id   AF-A0A455UCE2-F1
#
_cell.length_a   1.000
_cell.length_b   1.000
_cell.length_c   1.000
_cell.angle_alpha   90.00
_cell.angle_beta   90.00
_cell.angle_gamma   90.00
#
_symmetry.space_group_name_H-M   'P 1'
#
loop_
_entity.id
_entity.type
_entity.pdbx_description
1 polymer ?
#
loop_
_entity_poly.entity_id
_entity_poly.type
_entity_poly.pdbx_seq_one_letter_code
_entity_poly.pdbx_strand_id
1 'polypeptide(L)' 'MNILLEAFPGVEAHLAIFGAGHVGQEIVKLSAALPWQLHWYDSRSDAFDENYRQQARLATPSPIQANVSQLCLLAHMRWL' A
#
# COMPACT_ATOMS: atom_id res chain seq x y z
N MET A 1 -21.17 12.40 -34.37
CA MET A 1 -21.11 13.03 -33.03
C MET A 1 -19.93 12.39 -32.33
N ASN A 2 -18.86 13.14 -32.13
CA ASN A 2 -17.65 12.62 -31.51
C ASN A 2 -17.60 13.08 -30.06
N ILE A 3 -17.31 12.14 -29.18
CA ILE A 3 -17.12 12.36 -27.76
C ILE A 3 -15.64 12.10 -27.49
N LEU A 4 -14.98 13.05 -26.83
CA LEU A 4 -13.61 12.91 -26.35
C LEU A 4 -13.67 12.66 -24.84
N LEU A 5 -13.07 11.57 -24.39
CA LEU A 5 -12.91 11.24 -22.98
C LEU A 5 -11.42 11.35 -22.65
N GLU A 6 -11.08 12.30 -21.79
CA GLU A 6 -9.71 12.49 -21.29
C GLU A 6 -9.69 12.10 -19.80
N ALA A 7 -8.91 11.06 -19.48
CA ALA A 7 -8.67 10.65 -18.10
C ALA A 7 -7.32 11.20 -17.65
N PHE A 8 -7.32 12.00 -16.58
CA PHE A 8 -6.11 12.44 -15.89
C PHE A 8 -5.88 11.49 -14.70
N PRO A 9 -5.10 10.42 -14.84
CA PRO A 9 -4.75 9.61 -13.69
C PRO A 9 -4.03 10.53 -12.69
N GLY A 10 -4.55 10.61 -11.47
CA GLY A 10 -3.84 11.30 -10.38
C GLY A 10 -2.45 10.70 -10.17
N VAL A 11 -1.58 11.39 -9.45
CA VAL A 11 -0.24 10.88 -9.12
C VAL A 11 -0.37 9.48 -8.48
N GLU A 12 0.35 8.51 -9.05
CA GLU A 12 0.44 7.17 -8.48
C GLU A 12 1.11 7.27 -7.10
N ALA A 13 0.35 7.01 -6.04
CA ALA A 13 0.85 7.12 -4.67
C ALA A 13 1.24 5.75 -4.13
N HIS A 14 2.38 5.71 -3.43
CA HIS A 14 2.85 4.51 -2.74
C HIS A 14 2.58 4.66 -1.23
N LEU A 15 1.89 3.68 -0.65
CA LEU A 15 1.56 3.65 0.78
C LEU A 15 2.23 2.46 1.46
N ALA A 16 3.11 2.73 2.41
CA ALA A 16 3.67 1.72 3.29
C ALA A 16 2.82 1.60 4.57
N ILE A 17 2.34 0.40 4.88
CA ILE A 17 1.56 0.08 6.07
C ILE A 17 2.38 -0.88 6.92
N PHE A 18 2.55 -0.58 8.21
CA PHE A 18 3.26 -1.42 9.16
C PHE A 18 2.28 -1.97 10.21
N GLY A 19 2.26 -3.29 10.34
CA GLY A 19 1.36 -4.04 11.22
C GLY A 19 0.11 -4.55 10.49
N ALA A 20 -0.16 -5.85 10.60
CA ALA A 20 -1.31 -6.54 10.02
C ALA A 20 -2.40 -6.88 11.07
N GLY A 21 -2.43 -6.13 12.18
CA GLY A 21 -3.55 -6.14 13.12
C GLY A 21 -4.80 -5.45 12.56
N HIS A 22 -5.86 -5.32 13.37
CA HIS A 22 -7.17 -4.78 12.94
C HIS A 22 -7.08 -3.43 12.24
N VAL A 23 -6.26 -2.50 12.76
CA VAL A 23 -6.10 -1.17 12.14
C VAL A 23 -5.46 -1.28 10.76
N GLY A 24 -4.39 -2.07 10.61
CA GLY A 24 -3.72 -2.26 9.33
C GLY A 24 -4.64 -2.91 8.28
N GLN A 25 -5.44 -3.90 8.71
CA GLN A 25 -6.43 -4.55 7.86
C GLN A 25 -7.48 -3.56 7.34
N GLU A 26 -8.05 -2.72 8.21
CA GLU A 26 -9.04 -1.74 7.77
C GLU A 26 -8.43 -0.63 6.88
N ILE A 27 -7.18 -0.22 7.12
CA ILE A 27 -6.49 0.72 6.22
C ILE A 27 -6.32 0.09 4.83
N VAL A 28 -5.85 -1.16 4.74
CA VAL A 28 -5.71 -1.90 3.48
C VAL A 28 -7.06 -2.02 2.77
N LYS A 29 -8.12 -2.37 3.50
CA LYS A 29 -9.48 -2.48 2.96
C LYS A 29 -10.00 -1.15 2.42
N LEU A 30 -9.89 -0.06 3.18
CA LEU A 30 -10.34 1.28 2.77
C LEU A 30 -9.55 1.79 1.55
N SER A 31 -8.26 1.44 1.45
CA SER A 31 -7.41 1.84 0.35
C SER A 31 -7.72 1.13 -0.98
N ALA A 32 -8.49 0.03 -0.97
CA ALA A 32 -8.74 -0.80 -2.16
C ALA A 32 -9.42 -0.04 -3.31
N ALA A 33 -10.21 0.98 -2.98
CA ALA A 33 -10.88 1.83 -3.97
C ALA A 33 -9.97 2.91 -4.57
N LEU A 34 -8.79 3.13 -3.99
CA LEU A 34 -7.85 4.17 -4.39
C LEU A 34 -6.82 3.60 -5.37
N PRO A 35 -6.34 4.40 -6.34
CA PRO A 35 -5.34 3.97 -7.32
C PRO A 35 -3.93 3.99 -6.71
N TRP A 36 -3.75 3.43 -5.51
CA TRP A 36 -2.49 3.47 -4.77
C TRP A 36 -1.79 2.11 -4.80
N GLN A 37 -0.46 2.15 -4.81
CA GLN A 37 0.39 0.98 -4.65
C GLN A 37 0.67 0.77 -3.16
N LEU A 38 0.23 -0.36 -2.61
CA LEU A 38 0.39 -0.69 -1.21
C LEU A 38 1.56 -1.63 -0.97
N HIS A 39 2.30 -1.34 0.10
CA HIS A 39 3.31 -2.23 0.67
C HIS A 39 2.95 -2.47 2.13
N TRP A 40 2.54 -3.68 2.47
CA TRP A 40 2.10 -4.05 3.80
C TRP A 40 3.12 -4.95 4.48
N TYR A 41 3.66 -4.48 5.59
CA TYR A 41 4.72 -5.12 6.35
C TYR A 41 4.20 -5.56 7.72
N ASP A 42 4.55 -6.76 8.16
CA ASP A 42 4.41 -7.22 9.54
C ASP A 42 5.62 -8.12 9.85
N SER A 43 6.07 -8.14 11.10
CA SER A 43 7.18 -9.01 11.52
C SER A 43 6.81 -10.50 11.47
N ARG A 44 5.51 -10.81 11.56
CA ARG A 44 4.97 -12.17 11.56
C ARG A 44 4.56 -12.53 10.14
N SER A 45 5.11 -13.62 9.60
CA SER A 45 4.80 -14.09 8.24
C SER A 45 3.36 -14.55 8.06
N ASP A 46 2.69 -14.94 9.14
CA ASP A 46 1.32 -15.47 9.20
C ASP A 46 0.27 -14.42 9.59
N ALA A 47 0.65 -13.15 9.74
CA ALA A 47 -0.28 -12.10 10.18
C ALA A 47 -1.22 -11.59 9.08
N PHE A 48 -0.95 -11.89 7.82
CA PHE A 48 -1.73 -11.40 6.68
C PHE A 48 -2.96 -12.28 6.46
N ASP A 49 -4.14 -11.65 6.47
CA ASP A 49 -5.38 -12.34 6.12
C ASP A 49 -5.43 -12.60 4.61
N GLU A 50 -5.67 -13.86 4.27
CA GLU A 50 -5.81 -14.41 2.92
C GLU A 50 -6.84 -13.67 2.06
N ASN A 51 -7.87 -13.10 2.69
CA ASN A 51 -8.90 -12.32 2.02
C ASN A 51 -8.34 -11.13 1.22
N TYR A 52 -7.16 -10.62 1.59
CA TYR A 52 -6.51 -9.50 0.92
C TYR A 52 -5.59 -9.91 -0.24
N ARG A 53 -5.31 -11.21 -0.46
CA ARG A 53 -4.42 -11.66 -1.54
C ARG A 53 -4.88 -11.24 -2.94
N GLN A 54 -6.17 -11.04 -3.13
CA GLN A 54 -6.74 -10.69 -4.44
C GLN A 54 -6.62 -9.18 -4.76
N GLN A 55 -6.16 -8.35 -3.81
CA GLN A 55 -5.95 -6.94 -4.08
C GLN A 55 -4.74 -6.74 -4.98
N ALA A 56 -4.99 -6.42 -6.25
CA ALA A 56 -3.98 -6.37 -7.31
C ALA A 56 -2.80 -5.42 -7.03
N ARG A 57 -3.00 -4.41 -6.18
CA ARG A 57 -1.99 -3.38 -5.86
C ARG A 57 -1.40 -3.54 -4.46
N LEU A 58 -1.62 -4.68 -3.80
CA LEU A 58 -1.09 -4.96 -2.47
C LEU A 58 0.13 -5.89 -2.60
N ALA A 59 1.27 -5.43 -2.13
CA ALA A 59 2.46 -6.26 -1.94
C ALA A 59 2.66 -6.55 -0.45
N THR A 60 3.02 -7.79 -0.12
CA THR A 60 3.44 -8.22 1.23
C THR A 60 4.91 -8.67 1.18
N PRO A 61 5.87 -7.74 1.26
CA PRO A 61 7.29 -8.07 1.12
C PRO A 61 7.78 -8.92 2.30
N SER A 62 8.90 -9.63 2.10
CA SER A 62 9.48 -10.41 3.20
C SER A 62 9.86 -9.50 4.39
N PRO A 63 9.70 -9.96 5.65
CA PRO A 63 9.93 -9.13 6.83
C PRO A 63 11.38 -8.60 6.93
N ILE A 64 12.33 -9.27 6.27
CA ILE A 64 13.75 -8.91 6.23
C ILE A 64 14.01 -7.69 5.32
N GLN A 65 13.08 -7.33 4.42
CA GLN A 65 13.21 -6.21 3.49
C GLN A 65 12.66 -4.88 4.03
N ALA A 66 12.05 -4.86 5.21
CA ALA A 66 11.46 -3.67 5.80
C ALA A 66 12.52 -2.76 6.46
N ASN A 67 13.50 -2.28 5.70
CA ASN A 67 14.32 -1.17 6.18
C ASN A 67 13.53 0.13 6.03
N VAL A 68 12.88 0.57 7.10
CA VAL A 68 12.09 1.81 7.18
C VAL A 68 12.88 3.02 6.66
N SER A 69 14.20 3.02 6.83
CA SER A 69 15.09 4.09 6.36
C SER A 69 15.19 4.17 4.82
N GLN A 70 14.99 3.08 4.09
CA GLN A 70 14.98 3.08 2.61
C GLN A 70 13.63 3.52 2.03
N LEU A 71 12.53 3.33 2.76
CA LEU A 71 11.19 3.77 2.33
C LEU A 71 11.03 5.30 2.44
N CYS A 72 11.69 5.95 3.40
CA CYS A 72 11.70 7.41 3.55
C CYS A 72 12.43 8.17 2.42
N LEU A 73 13.18 7.49 1.55
CA LEU A 73 13.89 8.15 0.43
C LEU A 73 12.97 8.48 -0.76
N LEU A 74 11.75 7.93 -0.79
CA LEU A 74 10.74 8.19 -1.84
C LEU A 74 9.56 9.06 -1.36
N ALA A 75 9.38 9.21 -0.06
CA ALA A 75 8.36 10.09 0.52
C ALA A 75 9.06 11.26 1.20
N HIS A 76 8.84 12.47 0.69
CA HIS A 76 9.34 13.72 1.25
C HIS A 76 8.62 14.07 2.58
N MET A 77 8.64 13.16 3.56
CA MET A 77 8.11 13.37 4.90
C MET A 77 9.10 12.80 5.91
N ARG A 78 9.97 13.69 6.36
CA ARG A 78 10.90 13.47 7.46
C ARG A 78 10.08 13.40 8.76
N TRP A 79 10.00 12.22 9.36
CA TRP A 79 9.45 12.06 10.71
C TRP A 79 10.30 12.89 11.68
N LEU A 80 9.69 13.92 12.27
CA LEU A 80 10.25 14.70 13.37
C LEU A 80 10.29 13.87 14.65
#